data_AF-A0A8X6UD56-F1
#
_entry.id   AF-A0A8X6UD56-F1
#
_cell.length_a   1.000
_cell.length_b   1.000
_cell.length_c   1.000
_cell.angle_alpha   90.00
_cell.angle_beta   90.00
_cell.angle_gamma   90.00
#
_symmetry.space_group_name_H-M   'P 1'
#
loop_
_entity.id
_entity.type
_entity.pdbx_description
1 polymer ?
#
loop_
_entity_poly.entity_id
_entity_poly.type
_entity_poly.pdbx_seq_one_letter_code
_entity_poly.pdbx_strand_id
1 'polypeptide(L)' 'PCISNPCLNNGTCKVVGQSFKCDCKLPFKGEKCEMGPCISNPCLNNGTCKVVGQSFKCDCKLPFKGEKCEM' A
#
# COMPACT_ATOMS: atom_id res chain seq x y z
N PRO A 1 23.49 5.54 -1.69
CA PRO A 1 22.08 5.73 -1.28
C PRO A 1 21.16 4.49 -1.46
N CYS A 2 21.39 3.58 -2.42
CA CYS A 2 20.61 2.31 -2.53
C CYS A 2 21.17 1.11 -1.73
N ILE A 3 22.37 1.21 -1.16
CA ILE A 3 23.05 0.11 -0.44
C ILE A 3 22.22 -0.41 0.73
N SER A 4 21.44 0.46 1.39
CA SER A 4 20.56 0.11 2.51
C SER A 4 19.20 -0.46 2.09
N ASN A 5 18.94 -0.64 0.79
CA ASN A 5 17.64 -1.05 0.25
C ASN A 5 16.47 -0.24 0.82
N PRO A 6 16.44 1.08 0.59
CA PRO A 6 15.43 1.95 1.20
C PRO A 6 14.00 1.72 0.68
N CYS A 7 13.82 1.06 -0.46
CA CYS A 7 12.51 0.84 -1.07
C CYS A 7 11.79 -0.37 -0.46
N LEU A 8 10.55 -0.16 -0.03
CA LEU A 8 9.66 -1.16 0.54
C LEU A 8 8.77 -1.79 -0.54
N ASN A 9 7.99 -2.81 -0.15
CA ASN A 9 6.92 -3.39 -0.97
C ASN A 9 7.35 -3.80 -2.39
N ASN A 10 8.54 -4.39 -2.51
CA ASN A 10 9.16 -4.79 -3.78
C ASN A 10 9.41 -3.64 -4.78
N GLY A 11 9.58 -2.42 -4.27
CA GLY A 11 10.08 -1.28 -5.05
C GLY A 11 11.52 -1.48 -5.49
N THR A 12 11.87 -0.98 -6.67
CA THR A 12 13.24 -1.05 -7.21
C THR A 12 13.99 0.24 -6.89
N CYS A 13 15.13 0.14 -6.18
CA CYS A 13 15.95 1.30 -5.89
C CYS A 13 16.84 1.69 -7.07
N LYS A 14 16.80 2.97 -7.45
CA LYS A 14 17.68 3.56 -8.46
C LYS A 14 18.46 4.72 -7.86
N VAL A 15 19.76 4.77 -8.11
CA VAL A 15 20.60 5.90 -7.71
C VAL A 15 20.40 7.04 -8.71
N VAL A 16 20.11 8.24 -8.22
CA VAL A 16 19.91 9.44 -9.03
C VAL A 16 20.81 10.55 -8.48
N GLY A 17 21.96 10.75 -9.13
CA GLY A 17 23.00 11.65 -8.64
C GLY A 17 23.52 11.20 -7.27
N GLN A 18 23.39 12.07 -6.26
CA GLN A 18 23.76 11.76 -4.87
C GLN A 18 22.59 11.17 -4.05
N SER A 19 21.38 11.11 -4.62
CA SER A 19 20.18 10.60 -3.95
C SER A 19 19.75 9.22 -4.49
N PHE A 20 18.63 8.70 -3.98
CA PHE A 20 17.94 7.53 -4.52
C PHE A 20 16.52 7.91 -4.97
N LYS A 21 15.95 7.08 -5.84
CA LYS A 21 14.54 7.07 -6.20
C LYS A 21 14.04 5.64 -6.19
N CYS A 22 12.86 5.41 -5.63
CA CYS A 22 12.21 4.12 -5.67
C CYS A 22 11.19 4.05 -6.81
N ASP A 23 11.33 3.06 -7.68
CA ASP A 23 10.31 2.70 -8.64
C ASP A 23 9.34 1.71 -7.99
N CYS A 24 8.16 2.22 -7.64
CA CYS A 24 7.14 1.45 -6.95
C CYS A 24 6.33 0.59 -7.91
N LYS A 25 6.07 -0.66 -7.51
CA LYS A 25 5.09 -1.50 -8.18
C LYS A 25 3.69 -1.10 -7.75
N LEU A 26 2.76 -1.05 -8.70
CA LEU A 26 1.35 -0.84 -8.35
C LEU A 26 0.87 -1.97 -7.42
N PRO A 27 0.04 -1.66 -6.41
CA PRO A 27 -0.58 -0.35 -6.13
C PRO A 27 0.24 0.57 -5.19
N PHE A 28 1.49 0.25 -4.88
CA PHE A 28 2.30 0.95 -3.89
C PHE A 28 2.82 2.30 -4.38
N LYS A 29 2.98 3.25 -3.46
CA LYS A 29 3.36 4.66 -3.69
C LYS A 29 4.15 5.20 -2.50
N GLY A 30 4.65 6.43 -2.62
CA GLY A 30 5.50 7.08 -1.62
C GLY A 30 6.96 7.11 -2.04
N GLU A 31 7.80 7.81 -1.29
CA GLU A 31 9.22 7.97 -1.59
C GLU A 31 9.96 6.62 -1.54
N LYS A 32 9.53 5.77 -0.62
CA LYS A 32 10.06 4.43 -0.37
C LYS A 32 9.04 3.35 -0.72
N CYS A 33 8.00 3.66 -1.48
CA CYS A 33 6.91 2.72 -1.78
C CYS A 33 6.19 2.19 -0.53
N GLU A 34 6.17 2.97 0.55
CA GLU A 34 5.63 2.63 1.86
C GLU A 34 4.10 2.74 1.94
N MET A 35 3.48 3.47 1.02
CA MET A 35 2.03 3.67 0.98
C MET A 35 1.38 2.66 0.04
N GLY A 36 0.18 2.21 0.38
CA GLY A 36 -0.62 1.34 -0.49
C GLY A 36 -2.04 1.17 0.03
N PRO A 37 -2.98 0.73 -0.82
CA PRO A 37 -4.41 0.72 -0.50
C PRO A 37 -4.78 -0.11 0.74
N CYS A 38 -4.02 -1.17 1.04
CA CYS A 38 -4.24 -2.01 2.21
C CYS A 38 -3.12 -1.93 3.26
N ILE A 39 -2.10 -1.08 3.09
CA ILE A 39 -0.99 -0.96 4.06
C ILE A 39 -1.48 -0.42 5.40
N SER A 40 -2.33 0.61 5.37
CA SER A 40 -2.91 1.22 6.58
C SER A 40 -4.14 0.47 7.11
N ASN A 41 -4.54 -0.62 6.45
CA ASN A 41 -5.80 -1.34 6.65
C ASN A 41 -7.01 -0.40 6.82
N PRO A 42 -7.56 0.14 5.71
CA PRO A 42 -8.68 1.08 5.76
C PRO A 42 -10.01 0.46 6.21
N CYS A 43 -10.10 -0.87 6.33
CA CYS A 43 -11.34 -1.56 6.67
C CYS A 43 -11.55 -1.59 8.20
N LEU A 44 -12.73 -1.16 8.63
CA LEU A 44 -13.19 -1.16 10.01
C LEU A 44 -13.86 -2.48 10.37
N ASN A 45 -14.22 -2.64 11.65
CA ASN A 45 -15.02 -3.75 12.17
C ASN A 45 -14.50 -5.15 11.77
N ASN A 46 -13.18 -5.33 11.81
CA ASN A 46 -12.49 -6.57 11.40
C ASN A 46 -12.79 -6.99 9.95
N GLY A 47 -13.08 -6.02 9.07
CA GLY A 47 -13.14 -6.20 7.63
C GLY A 47 -11.77 -6.56 7.06
N THR A 48 -11.77 -7.38 6.00
CA THR A 48 -10.53 -7.79 5.33
C THR A 48 -10.26 -6.88 4.14
N CYS A 49 -9.14 -6.15 4.16
CA CYS A 49 -8.73 -5.33 3.03
C CYS A 49 -8.16 -6.21 1.91
N LYS A 50 -8.67 -6.01 0.70
CA LYS A 50 -8.15 -6.62 -0.53
C LYS A 50 -7.76 -5.53 -1.52
N VAL A 51 -6.58 -5.66 -2.10
CA VAL A 51 -6.17 -4.79 -3.21
C VAL A 51 -6.94 -5.19 -4.46
N VAL A 52 -7.55 -4.21 -5.13
CA VAL A 52 -8.25 -4.38 -6.42
C VAL A 52 -7.69 -3.37 -7.41
N GLY A 53 -6.79 -3.84 -8.29
CA GLY A 53 -6.06 -2.98 -9.21
C GLY A 53 -5.17 -1.98 -8.47
N GLN A 54 -5.48 -0.69 -8.60
CA GLN A 54 -4.78 0.41 -7.90
C GLN A 54 -5.53 0.88 -6.64
N SER A 55 -6.67 0.30 -6.33
CA SER A 55 -7.51 0.65 -5.18
C SER A 55 -7.59 -0.50 -4.18
N PHE A 56 -8.40 -0.34 -3.13
CA PHE A 56 -8.77 -1.40 -2.20
C PHE A 56 -10.27 -1.67 -2.27
N LYS A 57 -10.66 -2.83 -1.75
CA LYS A 57 -12.02 -3.19 -1.40
C LYS A 57 -12.00 -3.88 -0.04
N CYS A 58 -12.98 -3.58 0.80
CA CYS A 58 -13.15 -4.25 2.07
C CYS A 58 -14.17 -5.39 1.94
N ASP A 59 -13.78 -6.57 2.41
CA ASP A 59 -14.70 -7.68 2.65
C ASP A 59 -15.21 -7.58 4.08
N CYS A 60 -16.47 -7.17 4.22
CA CYS A 60 -17.11 -6.95 5.50
C CYS A 60 -17.66 -8.25 6.07
N LYS A 61 -17.46 -8.45 7.38
CA LYS A 61 -18.13 -9.51 8.13
C LYS A 61 -19.53 -9.05 8.48
N LEU A 62 -20.52 -9.94 8.38
CA LEU A 62 -21.87 -9.63 8.86
C LEU A 62 -21.86 -9.30 10.36
N PRO A 63 -22.68 -8.35 10.82
CA PRO A 63 -23.68 -7.58 10.06
C PRO A 63 -23.15 -6.35 9.31
N PHE A 64 -21.83 -6.10 9.35
CA PHE A 64 -21.24 -4.85 8.88
C PHE A 64 -21.27 -4.68 7.36
N LYS A 65 -21.42 -3.42 6.92
CA LYS A 65 -21.54 -2.98 5.52
C LYS A 65 -20.89 -1.61 5.32
N GLY A 66 -20.88 -1.13 4.07
CA GLY A 66 -20.22 0.12 3.67
C GLY A 66 -18.91 -0.15 2.92
N GLU A 67 -18.26 0.91 2.42
CA GLU A 67 -17.02 0.79 1.66
C GLU A 67 -15.85 0.33 2.53
N LYS A 68 -15.87 0.75 3.81
CA LYS A 68 -14.88 0.42 4.83
C LYS A 68 -15.47 -0.43 5.95
N CYS A 69 -16.64 -1.03 5.77
CA CYS A 69 -17.32 -1.82 6.80
C CYS A 69 -17.68 -1.01 8.06
N GLU A 70 -17.99 0.27 7.89
CA GLU A 70 -18.28 1.24 8.95
C GLU A 70 -19.72 1.18 9.50
N MET A 71 -20.64 0.57 8.77
CA MET A 71 -22.07 0.47 9.11
C MET A 71 -22.45 -0.92 9.59
#